data_AF-A0A4Z1SS11-F1
#
_entry.id   AF-A0A4Z1SS11-F1
#
_cell.length_a   1.000
_cell.length_b   1.000
_cell.length_c   1.000
_cell.angle_alpha   90.00
_cell.angle_beta   90.00
_cell.angle_gamma   90.00
#
_symmetry.space_group_name_H-M   'P 1'
#
loop_
_entity.id
_entity.type
_entity.pdbx_description
1 polymer ?
#
loop_
_entity_poly.entity_id
_entity_poly.type
_entity_poly.pdbx_seq_one_letter_code
_entity_poly.pdbx_strand_id
1 'polypeptide(L)'
;MQFTATQFSENDVAEVVVVHEPPPSSLLSMLNPIGSLCKKPFVPARAREDHRGLQTALEAAGCRVIRLSDALCAEVARNDLLELAMKHLEYNLLDHVPVADRIREYVSDEHKRYILTQLSSEDLVEVVLARPIVNLAPGRHNTSLLTRDTAVRGLSGLVFMRDQQIVTARGLVLGQFNADQRREETVVVELLWKVLGVPIVGRCSDGGSHCLLEGGDFVTMSADLAILGVGLRSTYDAAVYLMKNDLLGTQCFAVVKDCFDQSQDRMHLDCAFTLLHDRLVLVSDYIYEGKCQRYVDEYAVDAPGDTRFGRYALRCANIPFKDWLAAWGYTVITLPHEHQLHYGCNNLNLGGGRVLIAYAPTIELIKSDTRYKAYCVEHGLPDGLELIHVPFEGITSMYGSVHCATQVIQRRRSAGEEVFVPSASPNQTFDIVLYIPSGINKDALVAEGDAIATAAALLDEMYALYEKLQTEGKRVYLWPASNASVPTTARAAYGARNLTDIVARIIAGPEHTPRPRQGASTIHERVVGYTREDIVSPLA
;
A
#
# COMPACT_ATOMS: atom_id res chain seq x y z
N MET A 1 -18.29 -2.84 22.16
CA MET A 1 -17.37 -4.00 22.32
C MET A 1 -15.95 -3.44 22.13
N GLN A 2 -14.95 -3.83 22.91
CA GLN A 2 -13.59 -3.28 22.73
C GLN A 2 -12.69 -4.35 22.13
N PHE A 3 -12.26 -4.14 20.88
CA PHE A 3 -11.30 -5.02 20.21
C PHE A 3 -9.87 -4.56 20.53
N THR A 4 -8.94 -5.49 20.70
CA THR A 4 -7.53 -5.14 20.93
C THR A 4 -6.80 -4.73 19.65
N ALA A 5 -7.24 -5.24 18.49
CA ALA A 5 -6.64 -4.98 17.19
C ALA A 5 -5.13 -5.23 17.13
N THR A 6 -4.70 -6.42 17.57
CA THR A 6 -3.30 -6.83 17.54
C THR A 6 -3.09 -8.03 16.64
N GLN A 7 -2.02 -8.02 15.86
CA GLN A 7 -1.66 -9.09 14.94
C GLN A 7 -0.17 -9.45 15.09
N PHE A 8 0.11 -10.75 15.23
CA PHE A 8 1.47 -11.27 15.41
C PHE A 8 1.92 -12.09 14.20
N SER A 9 1.03 -12.88 13.60
CA SER A 9 1.30 -13.59 12.34
C SER A 9 0.08 -13.55 11.42
N GLU A 10 0.29 -13.52 10.10
CA GLU A 10 -0.77 -13.79 9.13
C GLU A 10 -1.28 -15.24 9.21
N ASN A 11 -0.50 -16.17 9.79
CA ASN A 11 -0.89 -17.56 10.02
C ASN A 11 -1.65 -17.78 11.36
N ASP A 12 -1.75 -16.75 12.20
CA ASP A 12 -2.63 -16.82 13.37
C ASP A 12 -4.09 -16.93 12.93
N VAL A 13 -4.92 -17.62 13.72
CA VAL A 13 -6.31 -17.92 13.35
C VAL A 13 -7.13 -16.64 13.30
N ALA A 14 -7.65 -16.29 12.12
CA ALA A 14 -8.52 -15.13 11.95
C ALA A 14 -9.86 -15.33 12.68
N GLU A 15 -10.26 -14.33 13.48
CA GLU A 15 -11.51 -14.37 14.25
C GLU A 15 -12.47 -13.26 13.85
N VAL A 16 -11.97 -12.05 13.58
CA VAL A 16 -12.79 -10.90 13.22
C VAL A 16 -12.21 -10.23 11.98
N VAL A 17 -13.04 -10.11 10.95
CA VAL A 17 -12.66 -9.58 9.64
C VAL A 17 -13.61 -8.46 9.25
N VAL A 18 -13.05 -7.34 8.80
CA VAL A 18 -13.80 -6.19 8.30
C VAL A 18 -13.73 -6.14 6.78
N VAL A 19 -14.88 -5.92 6.18
CA VAL A 19 -15.07 -5.87 4.73
C VAL A 19 -15.99 -4.71 4.34
N HIS A 20 -15.98 -4.32 3.07
CA HIS A 20 -16.89 -3.33 2.53
C HIS A 20 -17.41 -3.77 1.16
N GLU A 21 -18.71 -4.01 1.07
CA GLU A 21 -19.34 -4.36 -0.20
C GLU A 21 -19.29 -3.15 -1.14
N PRO A 22 -18.96 -3.33 -2.43
CA PRO A 22 -18.97 -2.22 -3.39
C PRO A 22 -20.33 -1.49 -3.36
N PRO A 23 -20.36 -0.18 -3.05
CA PRO A 23 -21.61 0.57 -2.97
C PRO A 23 -22.23 0.74 -4.37
N PRO A 24 -23.53 1.08 -4.46
CA PRO A 24 -24.17 1.37 -5.75
C PRO A 24 -23.44 2.45 -6.56
N SER A 25 -22.84 3.43 -5.87
CA SER A 25 -22.05 4.52 -6.48
C SER A 25 -20.81 4.04 -7.22
N SER A 26 -20.31 2.82 -6.96
CA SER A 26 -19.20 2.20 -7.69
C SER A 26 -19.48 1.98 -9.18
N LEU A 27 -20.75 2.03 -9.61
CA LEU A 27 -21.10 2.07 -11.03
C LEU A 27 -20.42 3.25 -11.74
N LEU A 28 -20.33 4.41 -11.09
CA LEU A 28 -19.74 5.61 -11.70
C LEU A 28 -18.24 5.45 -11.89
N SER A 29 -17.56 4.75 -10.97
CA SER A 29 -16.15 4.38 -11.11
C SER A 29 -15.89 3.53 -12.36
N MET A 30 -16.91 2.82 -12.88
CA MET A 30 -16.79 2.01 -14.10
C MET A 30 -16.96 2.75 -15.41
N LEU A 31 -17.52 3.95 -15.38
CA LEU A 31 -17.67 4.75 -16.59
C LEU A 31 -16.32 5.29 -17.09
N ASN A 32 -15.31 5.33 -16.21
CA ASN A 32 -13.92 5.55 -16.56
C ASN A 32 -12.99 4.74 -15.64
N PRO A 33 -12.65 3.48 -15.99
CA PRO A 33 -11.88 2.59 -15.12
C PRO A 33 -10.49 3.13 -14.77
N ILE A 34 -9.76 3.69 -15.75
CA ILE A 34 -8.39 4.19 -15.54
C ILE A 34 -8.39 5.35 -14.53
N GLY A 35 -9.31 6.31 -14.69
CA GLY A 35 -9.43 7.44 -13.77
C GLY A 35 -9.87 7.04 -12.35
N SER A 36 -10.48 5.86 -12.21
CA SER A 36 -11.03 5.37 -10.95
C SER A 36 -10.18 4.26 -10.31
N LEU A 37 -8.91 4.13 -10.73
CA LEU A 37 -7.98 3.09 -10.26
C LEU A 37 -8.53 1.67 -10.43
N CYS A 38 -9.16 1.40 -11.56
CA CYS A 38 -9.62 0.06 -11.94
C CYS A 38 -8.88 -0.42 -13.19
N LYS A 39 -8.49 -1.71 -13.19
CA LYS A 39 -7.68 -2.33 -14.25
C LYS A 39 -8.45 -2.46 -15.55
N LYS A 40 -9.71 -2.89 -15.44
CA LYS A 40 -10.60 -3.12 -16.57
C LYS A 40 -12.05 -2.82 -16.17
N PRO A 41 -12.97 -2.63 -17.13
CA PRO A 41 -14.39 -2.56 -16.83
C PRO A 41 -14.84 -3.81 -16.05
N PHE A 42 -15.73 -3.63 -15.07
CA PHE A 42 -16.37 -4.70 -14.31
C PHE A 42 -17.88 -4.54 -14.28
N VAL A 43 -18.58 -5.62 -13.95
CA VAL A 43 -20.04 -5.63 -13.78
C VAL A 43 -20.35 -5.45 -12.29
N PRO A 44 -20.97 -4.33 -11.85
CA PRO A 44 -21.18 -4.07 -10.42
C PRO A 44 -22.05 -5.10 -9.69
N ALA A 45 -23.00 -5.72 -10.40
CA ALA A 45 -23.76 -6.84 -9.84
C ALA A 45 -22.85 -8.04 -9.54
N ARG A 46 -21.91 -8.35 -10.43
CA ARG A 46 -20.94 -9.43 -10.23
C ARG A 46 -19.95 -9.13 -9.11
N ALA A 47 -19.44 -7.90 -9.04
CA ALA A 47 -18.55 -7.49 -7.94
C ALA A 47 -19.21 -7.65 -6.56
N ARG A 48 -20.50 -7.31 -6.44
CA ARG A 48 -21.28 -7.53 -5.20
C ARG A 48 -21.53 -9.01 -4.93
N GLU A 49 -21.87 -9.80 -5.95
CA GLU A 49 -22.03 -11.25 -5.81
C GLU A 49 -20.73 -11.91 -5.31
N ASP A 50 -19.60 -11.62 -5.95
CA ASP A 50 -18.29 -12.12 -5.56
C ASP A 50 -17.91 -11.68 -4.13
N HIS A 51 -18.18 -10.42 -3.76
CA HIS A 51 -17.97 -9.93 -2.40
C HIS A 51 -18.82 -10.67 -1.35
N ARG A 52 -20.07 -11.03 -1.68
CA ARG A 52 -20.93 -11.87 -0.80
C ARG A 52 -20.44 -13.30 -0.72
N GLY A 53 -19.86 -13.83 -1.80
CA GLY A 53 -19.16 -15.11 -1.82
C GLY A 53 -17.99 -15.12 -0.84
N LEU A 54 -17.16 -14.07 -0.85
CA LEU A 54 -16.07 -13.90 0.12
C LEU A 54 -16.58 -13.87 1.56
N GLN A 55 -17.64 -13.12 1.85
CA GLN A 55 -18.24 -13.07 3.19
C GLN A 55 -18.72 -14.45 3.65
N THR A 56 -19.42 -15.17 2.79
CA THR A 56 -19.88 -16.54 3.07
C THR A 56 -18.70 -17.45 3.39
N ALA A 57 -17.60 -17.36 2.62
CA ALA A 57 -16.40 -18.15 2.86
C ALA A 57 -15.73 -17.83 4.21
N LEU A 58 -15.68 -16.54 4.58
CA LEU A 58 -15.16 -16.10 5.88
C LEU A 58 -16.02 -16.62 7.04
N GLU A 59 -17.34 -16.48 6.95
CA GLU A 59 -18.28 -16.96 7.96
C GLU A 59 -18.23 -18.49 8.09
N ALA A 60 -18.15 -19.22 6.97
CA ALA A 60 -17.99 -20.67 6.96
C ALA A 60 -16.66 -21.12 7.61
N ALA A 61 -15.60 -20.30 7.50
CA ALA A 61 -14.34 -20.53 8.19
C ALA A 61 -14.38 -20.17 9.70
N GLY A 62 -15.51 -19.66 10.20
CA GLY A 62 -15.72 -19.29 11.60
C GLY A 62 -15.34 -17.86 11.94
N CYS A 63 -15.07 -17.00 10.95
CA CYS A 63 -14.80 -15.58 11.19
C CYS A 63 -16.10 -14.82 11.47
N ARG A 64 -16.06 -13.89 12.41
CA ARG A 64 -17.05 -12.83 12.51
C ARG A 64 -16.76 -11.77 11.46
N VAL A 65 -17.67 -11.61 10.50
CA VAL A 65 -17.59 -10.58 9.46
C VAL A 65 -18.30 -9.31 9.90
N ILE A 66 -17.60 -8.18 9.83
CA ILE A 66 -18.15 -6.84 10.08
C ILE A 66 -18.15 -6.08 8.75
N ARG A 67 -19.31 -5.59 8.32
CA ARG A 67 -19.41 -4.70 7.17
C ARG A 67 -19.25 -3.26 7.62
N LEU A 68 -18.43 -2.49 6.92
CA LEU A 68 -18.19 -1.07 7.24
C LEU A 68 -19.51 -0.28 7.33
N SER A 69 -20.37 -0.38 6.32
CA SER A 69 -21.62 0.39 6.27
C SER A 69 -22.59 0.01 7.39
N ASP A 70 -22.74 -1.29 7.66
CA ASP A 70 -23.58 -1.81 8.74
C ASP A 70 -23.09 -1.30 10.10
N ALA A 71 -21.77 -1.33 10.34
CA ALA A 71 -21.16 -0.86 11.59
C ALA A 71 -21.34 0.64 11.78
N LEU A 72 -21.15 1.45 10.73
CA LEU A 72 -21.39 2.90 10.81
C LEU A 72 -22.87 3.20 11.08
N CYS A 73 -23.79 2.51 10.41
CA CYS A 73 -25.22 2.71 10.60
C CYS A 73 -25.67 2.34 12.02
N ALA A 74 -25.17 1.23 12.56
CA ALA A 74 -25.58 0.70 13.85
C ALA A 74 -24.96 1.44 15.04
N GLU A 75 -23.69 1.84 14.95
CA GLU A 75 -22.92 2.30 16.11
C GLU A 75 -22.71 3.83 16.15
N VAL A 76 -22.79 4.53 15.02
CA VAL A 76 -22.67 6.00 15.01
C VAL A 76 -24.02 6.62 15.39
N ALA A 77 -24.01 7.56 16.32
CA ALA A 77 -25.22 8.30 16.66
C ALA A 77 -25.77 9.01 15.42
N ARG A 78 -27.09 8.91 15.18
CA ARG A 78 -27.71 9.48 13.96
C ARG A 78 -27.39 10.96 13.76
N ASN A 79 -27.31 11.75 14.84
CA ASN A 79 -26.95 13.16 14.75
C ASN A 79 -25.50 13.37 14.27
N ASP A 80 -24.58 12.49 14.65
CA ASP A 80 -23.19 12.54 14.16
C ASP A 80 -23.12 12.15 12.68
N LEU A 81 -23.90 11.15 12.24
CA LEU A 81 -24.05 10.80 10.82
C LEU A 81 -24.63 11.97 10.01
N LEU A 82 -25.61 12.70 10.57
CA LEU A 82 -26.18 13.88 9.94
C LEU A 82 -25.13 14.97 9.73
N GLU A 83 -24.34 15.29 10.76
CA GLU A 83 -23.28 16.30 10.66
C GLU A 83 -22.14 15.87 9.73
N LEU A 84 -21.82 14.57 9.69
CA LEU A 84 -20.91 14.02 8.68
C LEU A 84 -21.47 14.16 7.27
N ALA A 85 -22.73 13.81 7.03
CA ALA A 85 -23.38 13.97 5.73
C ALA A 85 -23.45 15.44 5.31
N MET A 86 -23.70 16.37 6.25
CA MET A 86 -23.67 17.82 6.02
C MET A 86 -22.31 18.29 5.48
N LYS A 87 -21.21 17.71 5.99
CA LYS A 87 -19.83 18.02 5.54
C LYS A 87 -19.52 17.46 4.15
N HIS A 88 -20.10 16.31 3.79
CA HIS A 88 -19.77 15.60 2.54
C HIS A 88 -20.72 15.90 1.38
N LEU A 89 -21.90 16.45 1.65
CA LEU A 89 -22.82 16.97 0.64
C LEU A 89 -22.50 18.43 0.32
N GLU A 90 -22.10 18.68 -0.93
CA GLU A 90 -21.82 20.02 -1.44
C GLU A 90 -22.93 20.49 -2.38
N TYR A 91 -23.34 21.75 -2.22
CA TYR A 91 -24.23 22.45 -3.13
C TYR A 91 -23.48 23.61 -3.76
N ASN A 92 -23.44 23.63 -5.08
CA ASN A 92 -22.80 24.71 -5.84
C ASN A 92 -23.86 25.41 -6.68
N LEU A 93 -23.89 26.75 -6.63
CA LEU A 93 -24.74 27.55 -7.49
C LEU A 93 -23.92 28.07 -8.68
N LEU A 94 -24.15 27.49 -9.85
CA LEU A 94 -23.54 27.84 -11.12
C LEU A 94 -24.26 29.05 -11.73
N ASP A 95 -23.83 30.27 -11.39
CA ASP A 95 -23.93 31.47 -12.23
C ASP A 95 -23.32 32.70 -11.52
N HIS A 96 -22.70 33.60 -12.31
CA HIS A 96 -22.14 34.88 -11.85
C HIS A 96 -23.16 36.02 -11.79
N VAL A 97 -24.46 35.69 -11.87
CA VAL A 97 -25.56 36.67 -11.96
C VAL A 97 -26.17 36.88 -10.57
N PRO A 98 -26.63 38.09 -10.20
CA PRO A 98 -27.31 38.31 -8.93
C PRO A 98 -28.52 37.39 -8.78
N VAL A 99 -28.41 36.42 -7.87
CA VAL A 99 -29.47 35.46 -7.59
C VAL A 99 -30.36 36.00 -6.47
N ALA A 100 -31.68 35.94 -6.65
CA ALA A 100 -32.68 36.33 -5.66
C ALA A 100 -32.50 35.54 -4.34
N ASP A 101 -32.80 36.19 -3.20
CA ASP A 101 -32.57 35.62 -1.85
C ASP A 101 -33.25 34.26 -1.64
N ARG A 102 -34.44 34.07 -2.23
CA ARG A 102 -35.17 32.80 -2.17
C ARG A 102 -34.43 31.62 -2.79
N ILE A 103 -33.55 31.85 -3.78
CA ILE A 103 -32.73 30.77 -4.36
C ILE A 103 -31.52 30.47 -3.47
N ARG A 104 -30.98 31.49 -2.78
CA ARG A 104 -29.89 31.29 -1.81
C ARG A 104 -30.32 30.41 -0.64
N GLU A 105 -31.60 30.47 -0.27
CA GLU A 105 -32.19 29.57 0.73
C GLU A 105 -32.01 28.09 0.36
N TYR A 106 -32.24 27.70 -0.91
CA TYR A 106 -32.13 26.31 -1.37
C TYR A 106 -30.71 25.75 -1.42
N VAL A 107 -29.69 26.59 -1.29
CA VAL A 107 -28.27 26.18 -1.18
C VAL A 107 -27.70 26.44 0.20
N SER A 108 -28.52 26.92 1.14
CA SER A 108 -28.11 27.18 2.52
C SER A 108 -27.91 25.88 3.31
N ASP A 109 -27.10 25.97 4.37
CA ASP A 109 -26.93 24.85 5.31
C ASP A 109 -28.22 24.51 6.06
N GLU A 110 -29.15 25.46 6.24
CA GLU A 110 -30.46 25.19 6.82
C GLU A 110 -31.30 24.30 5.92
N HIS A 111 -31.35 24.61 4.62
CA HIS A 111 -32.04 23.76 3.64
C HIS A 111 -31.38 22.39 3.49
N LYS A 112 -30.04 22.36 3.41
CA LYS A 112 -29.27 21.10 3.37
C LYS A 112 -29.58 20.23 4.58
N ARG A 113 -29.58 20.80 5.79
CA ARG A 113 -29.92 20.10 7.03
C ARG A 113 -31.37 19.61 7.01
N TYR A 114 -32.32 20.43 6.55
CA TYR A 114 -33.71 20.02 6.39
C TYR A 114 -33.83 18.76 5.51
N ILE A 115 -33.18 18.73 4.34
CA ILE A 115 -33.20 17.55 3.45
C ILE A 115 -32.59 16.33 4.14
N LEU A 116 -31.37 16.46 4.69
CA LEU A 116 -30.67 15.33 5.30
C LEU A 116 -31.40 14.78 6.55
N THR A 117 -32.13 15.61 7.29
CA THR A 117 -32.92 15.13 8.44
C THR A 117 -34.06 14.18 8.06
N GLN A 118 -34.51 14.20 6.80
CA GLN A 118 -35.55 13.28 6.29
C GLN A 118 -34.99 11.89 5.92
N LEU A 119 -33.66 11.76 5.80
CA LEU A 119 -32.99 10.54 5.39
C LEU A 119 -32.83 9.53 6.55
N SER A 120 -32.81 8.24 6.23
CA SER A 120 -32.49 7.18 7.20
C SER A 120 -30.99 7.22 7.60
N SER A 121 -30.58 6.47 8.62
CA SER A 121 -29.16 6.35 8.97
C SER A 121 -28.36 5.70 7.84
N GLU A 122 -28.95 4.72 7.17
CA GLU A 122 -28.40 4.04 5.99
C GLU A 122 -28.18 5.04 4.85
N ASP A 123 -29.18 5.87 4.55
CA ASP A 123 -29.07 6.90 3.51
C ASP A 123 -28.00 7.95 3.86
N LEU A 124 -27.88 8.32 5.14
CA LEU A 124 -26.84 9.25 5.59
C LEU A 124 -25.43 8.66 5.41
N VAL A 125 -25.25 7.36 5.71
CA VAL A 125 -23.99 6.65 5.42
C VAL A 125 -23.71 6.67 3.92
N GLU A 126 -24.70 6.40 3.06
CA GLU A 126 -24.51 6.48 1.61
C GLU A 126 -24.13 7.88 1.13
N VAL A 127 -24.69 8.95 1.70
CA VAL A 127 -24.26 10.33 1.40
C VAL A 127 -22.79 10.55 1.79
N VAL A 128 -22.37 10.06 2.95
CA VAL A 128 -20.97 10.15 3.40
C VAL A 128 -20.03 9.41 2.45
N LEU A 129 -20.41 8.21 2.00
CA LEU A 129 -19.59 7.39 1.09
C LEU A 129 -19.56 7.90 -0.36
N ALA A 130 -20.69 8.44 -0.84
CA ALA A 130 -20.83 8.96 -2.20
C ALA A 130 -20.23 10.36 -2.39
N ARG A 131 -20.20 11.18 -1.33
CA ARG A 131 -19.69 12.56 -1.34
C ARG A 131 -20.23 13.38 -2.51
N PRO A 132 -21.56 13.55 -2.62
CA PRO A 132 -22.17 14.17 -3.79
C PRO A 132 -21.93 15.68 -3.82
N ILE A 133 -21.72 16.19 -5.03
CA ILE A 133 -21.73 17.62 -5.35
C ILE A 133 -22.91 17.85 -6.27
N VAL A 134 -23.90 18.63 -5.81
CA VAL A 134 -25.06 19.01 -6.63
C VAL A 134 -24.82 20.40 -7.19
N ASN A 135 -24.66 20.46 -8.51
CA ASN A 135 -24.46 21.70 -9.24
C ASN A 135 -25.83 22.24 -9.71
N LEU A 136 -26.23 23.38 -9.16
CA LEU A 136 -27.53 23.99 -9.34
C LEU A 136 -27.40 25.27 -10.18
N ALA A 137 -28.42 25.64 -10.93
CA ALA A 137 -28.46 26.91 -11.67
C ALA A 137 -29.87 27.52 -11.63
N PRO A 138 -29.99 28.86 -11.73
CA PRO A 138 -31.28 29.51 -11.86
C PRO A 138 -32.04 28.99 -13.09
N GLY A 139 -33.31 28.65 -12.92
CA GLY A 139 -34.17 28.32 -14.05
C GLY A 139 -34.70 29.59 -14.73
N ARG A 140 -34.95 29.51 -16.03
CA ARG A 140 -35.31 30.68 -16.87
C ARG A 140 -36.81 30.82 -17.16
N HIS A 141 -37.61 29.82 -16.80
CA HIS A 141 -39.02 29.75 -17.13
C HIS A 141 -39.85 29.36 -15.90
N ASN A 142 -40.33 28.11 -15.84
CA ASN A 142 -41.35 27.67 -14.87
C ASN A 142 -40.76 27.02 -13.60
N THR A 143 -39.46 26.77 -13.56
CA THR A 143 -38.73 26.25 -12.40
C THR A 143 -37.77 27.33 -11.93
N SER A 144 -37.79 27.64 -10.63
CA SER A 144 -36.90 28.65 -10.04
C SER A 144 -35.45 28.18 -9.93
N LEU A 145 -35.23 26.87 -9.81
CA LEU A 145 -33.93 26.24 -9.64
C LEU A 145 -33.87 24.95 -10.45
N LEU A 146 -32.72 24.68 -11.06
CA LEU A 146 -32.46 23.48 -11.86
C LEU A 146 -31.21 22.80 -11.32
N THR A 147 -31.25 21.48 -11.15
CA THR A 147 -30.05 20.67 -11.05
C THR A 147 -29.45 20.51 -12.44
N ARG A 148 -28.26 21.06 -12.67
CA ARG A 148 -27.54 20.95 -13.93
C ARG A 148 -26.91 19.57 -14.06
N ASP A 149 -26.19 19.18 -13.02
CA ASP A 149 -25.52 17.89 -12.92
C ASP A 149 -25.27 17.56 -11.44
N THR A 150 -24.87 16.32 -11.21
CA THR A 150 -24.44 15.85 -9.89
C THR A 150 -23.18 15.05 -10.07
N ALA A 151 -22.10 15.50 -9.44
CA ALA A 151 -20.85 14.76 -9.40
C ALA A 151 -20.80 13.92 -8.12
N VAL A 152 -20.18 12.74 -8.20
CA VAL A 152 -20.01 11.82 -7.08
C VAL A 152 -18.52 11.56 -6.94
N ARG A 153 -17.98 11.86 -5.76
CA ARG A 153 -16.57 11.57 -5.41
C ARG A 153 -16.52 10.36 -4.51
N GLY A 154 -17.11 9.28 -5.01
CA GLY A 154 -17.34 8.06 -4.25
C GLY A 154 -16.04 7.38 -3.84
N LEU A 155 -16.06 6.76 -2.67
CA LEU A 155 -14.91 6.08 -2.08
C LEU A 155 -14.84 4.61 -2.50
N SER A 156 -14.82 4.34 -3.82
CA SER A 156 -14.86 2.96 -4.33
C SER A 156 -13.67 2.10 -3.91
N GLY A 157 -12.54 2.72 -3.52
CA GLY A 157 -11.37 2.04 -2.98
C GLY A 157 -11.59 1.42 -1.60
N LEU A 158 -12.67 1.77 -0.87
CA LEU A 158 -13.01 1.15 0.42
C LEU A 158 -13.33 -0.35 0.31
N VAL A 159 -13.65 -0.84 -0.89
CA VAL A 159 -13.74 -2.29 -1.15
C VAL A 159 -12.47 -3.00 -0.72
N PHE A 160 -11.32 -2.33 -0.88
CA PHE A 160 -10.02 -2.81 -0.43
C PHE A 160 -9.73 -2.31 0.97
N MET A 161 -10.40 -2.94 1.94
CA MET A 161 -10.24 -2.63 3.37
C MET A 161 -8.81 -2.83 3.87
N ARG A 162 -7.92 -3.49 3.13
CA ARG A 162 -6.52 -3.71 3.51
C ARG A 162 -5.70 -2.42 3.53
N ASP A 163 -5.96 -1.47 2.65
CA ASP A 163 -4.94 -0.46 2.31
C ASP A 163 -4.89 0.72 3.27
N GLN A 164 -5.99 1.06 3.92
CA GLN A 164 -6.12 2.31 4.70
C GLN A 164 -5.35 2.24 6.03
N GLN A 165 -4.96 1.05 6.50
CA GLN A 165 -4.29 0.84 7.77
C GLN A 165 -3.41 -0.41 7.77
N ILE A 166 -2.60 -0.56 8.81
CA ILE A 166 -1.97 -1.83 9.18
C ILE A 166 -2.36 -2.23 10.59
N VAL A 167 -2.36 -3.52 10.88
CA VAL A 167 -2.53 -4.06 12.23
C VAL A 167 -1.22 -4.70 12.65
N THR A 168 -0.63 -4.18 13.72
CA THR A 168 0.67 -4.62 14.24
C THR A 168 0.50 -5.37 15.57
N ALA A 169 1.59 -5.83 16.16
CA ALA A 169 1.57 -6.35 17.52
C ALA A 169 1.27 -5.26 18.58
N ARG A 170 1.41 -3.97 18.25
CA ARG A 170 1.08 -2.83 19.13
C ARG A 170 -0.35 -2.36 19.00
N GLY A 171 -0.97 -2.55 17.85
CA GLY A 171 -2.29 -2.02 17.54
C GLY A 171 -2.44 -1.61 16.07
N LEU A 172 -3.55 -0.94 15.77
CA LEU A 172 -3.84 -0.41 14.45
C LEU A 172 -3.08 0.89 14.20
N VAL A 173 -2.37 0.99 13.08
CA VAL A 173 -1.74 2.22 12.60
C VAL A 173 -2.47 2.67 11.34
N LEU A 174 -2.97 3.91 11.34
CA LEU A 174 -3.57 4.49 10.13
C LEU A 174 -2.48 4.82 9.12
N GLY A 175 -2.69 4.35 7.89
CA GLY A 175 -1.82 4.61 6.75
C GLY A 175 -1.97 6.04 6.23
N GLN A 176 -1.25 6.32 5.16
CA GLN A 176 -1.34 7.59 4.43
C GLN A 176 -1.14 7.33 2.94
N PHE A 177 -2.18 7.59 2.16
CA PHE A 177 -2.18 7.35 0.72
C PHE A 177 -1.31 8.36 -0.04
N ASN A 178 -0.59 7.83 -1.02
CA ASN A 178 0.02 8.65 -2.07
C ASN A 178 -1.06 9.29 -2.96
N ALA A 179 -2.06 8.51 -3.36
CA ALA A 179 -3.13 8.95 -4.26
C ALA A 179 -4.15 9.86 -3.56
N ASP A 180 -4.27 11.11 -4.01
CA ASP A 180 -5.19 12.12 -3.46
C ASP A 180 -6.62 11.61 -3.33
N GLN A 181 -7.14 10.93 -4.35
CA GLN A 181 -8.52 10.44 -4.38
C GLN A 181 -8.85 9.37 -3.34
N ARG A 182 -7.84 8.74 -2.72
CA ARG A 182 -8.02 7.72 -1.68
C ARG A 182 -7.86 8.28 -0.25
N ARG A 183 -7.35 9.50 -0.07
CA ARG A 183 -7.07 10.07 1.26
C ARG A 183 -8.30 10.21 2.15
N GLU A 184 -9.47 10.36 1.55
CA GLU A 184 -10.73 10.51 2.28
C GLU A 184 -11.28 9.16 2.76
N GLU A 185 -10.78 8.05 2.22
CA GLU A 185 -11.06 6.71 2.76
C GLU A 185 -10.55 6.60 4.20
N THR A 186 -9.39 7.19 4.50
CA THR A 186 -8.76 7.15 5.83
C THR A 186 -9.62 7.82 6.89
N VAL A 187 -10.37 8.89 6.53
CA VAL A 187 -11.30 9.59 7.42
C VAL A 187 -12.49 8.71 7.79
N VAL A 188 -13.03 7.97 6.81
CA VAL A 188 -14.18 7.07 7.03
C VAL A 188 -13.76 5.86 7.87
N VAL A 189 -12.61 5.25 7.59
CA VAL A 189 -12.16 4.10 8.40
C VAL A 189 -11.72 4.52 9.80
N GLU A 190 -11.20 5.73 10.01
CA GLU A 190 -10.92 6.23 11.37
C GLU A 190 -12.20 6.31 12.22
N LEU A 191 -13.30 6.78 11.63
CA LEU A 191 -14.60 6.76 12.30
C LEU A 191 -15.05 5.32 12.60
N LEU A 192 -14.91 4.40 11.63
CA LEU A 192 -15.22 2.98 11.82
C LEU A 192 -14.45 2.40 13.01
N TRP A 193 -13.13 2.62 13.08
CA TRP A 193 -12.30 2.10 14.16
C TRP A 193 -12.69 2.68 15.51
N LYS A 194 -13.04 3.97 15.56
CA LYS A 194 -13.54 4.62 16.77
C LYS A 194 -14.83 3.96 17.28
N VAL A 195 -15.82 3.72 16.41
CA VAL A 195 -17.09 3.11 16.84
C VAL A 195 -16.97 1.63 17.18
N LEU A 196 -16.07 0.91 16.51
CA LEU A 196 -15.73 -0.46 16.88
C LEU A 196 -14.88 -0.54 18.16
N GLY A 197 -14.45 0.59 18.73
CA GLY A 197 -13.59 0.62 19.91
C GLY A 197 -12.19 0.04 19.68
N VAL A 198 -11.72 0.10 18.42
CA VAL A 198 -10.37 -0.34 18.02
C VAL A 198 -9.36 0.78 18.31
N PRO A 199 -8.33 0.53 19.14
CA PRO A 199 -7.30 1.52 19.44
C PRO A 199 -6.42 1.82 18.21
N ILE A 200 -6.32 3.09 17.86
CA ILE A 200 -5.38 3.60 16.87
C ILE A 200 -4.11 4.04 17.60
N VAL A 201 -3.00 3.34 17.39
CA VAL A 201 -1.74 3.56 18.11
C VAL A 201 -0.77 4.48 17.37
N GLY A 202 -1.00 4.74 16.08
CA GLY A 202 -0.20 5.67 15.30
C GLY A 202 -0.91 6.14 14.03
N ARG A 203 -0.46 7.27 13.48
CA ARG A 203 -0.96 7.82 12.21
C ARG A 203 0.23 8.25 11.36
N CYS A 204 0.38 7.66 10.19
CA CYS A 204 1.48 8.01 9.28
C CYS A 204 1.49 9.50 8.89
N SER A 205 0.35 10.18 8.92
CA SER A 205 0.25 11.65 8.77
C SER A 205 1.14 12.43 9.73
N ASP A 206 1.38 11.90 10.92
CA ASP A 206 2.23 12.54 11.95
C ASP A 206 3.72 12.44 11.59
N GLY A 207 4.08 11.53 10.68
CA GLY A 207 5.42 11.37 10.11
C GLY A 207 5.73 12.32 8.95
N GLY A 208 4.78 13.16 8.53
CA GLY A 208 4.94 14.13 7.45
C GLY A 208 4.44 13.66 6.09
N SER A 209 4.50 14.54 5.08
CA SER A 209 3.93 14.31 3.73
C SER A 209 4.52 13.11 2.99
N HIS A 210 5.74 12.68 3.35
CA HIS A 210 6.47 11.59 2.72
C HIS A 210 6.34 10.27 3.49
N CYS A 211 5.69 10.26 4.65
CA CYS A 211 5.41 9.05 5.42
C CYS A 211 4.20 8.32 4.81
N LEU A 212 4.35 7.81 3.60
CA LEU A 212 3.28 7.09 2.89
C LEU A 212 3.31 5.62 3.25
N LEU A 213 2.14 5.07 3.59
CA LEU A 213 1.95 3.69 4.02
C LEU A 213 0.58 3.20 3.55
N GLU A 214 0.57 2.08 2.83
CA GLU A 214 -0.63 1.35 2.46
C GLU A 214 -0.53 -0.10 2.98
N GLY A 215 -1.62 -0.65 3.50
CA GLY A 215 -1.56 -1.91 4.24
C GLY A 215 -1.25 -3.17 3.42
N GLY A 216 -1.43 -3.14 2.10
CA GLY A 216 -1.00 -4.23 1.22
C GLY A 216 0.51 -4.47 1.22
N ASP A 217 1.31 -3.51 1.68
CA ASP A 217 2.76 -3.67 1.81
C ASP A 217 3.20 -4.31 3.12
N PHE A 218 2.34 -4.37 4.14
CA PHE A 218 2.73 -4.81 5.48
C PHE A 218 2.26 -6.24 5.76
N VAL A 219 3.20 -7.09 6.18
CA VAL A 219 2.92 -8.49 6.50
C VAL A 219 3.57 -8.86 7.83
N THR A 220 2.78 -9.38 8.76
CA THR A 220 3.31 -9.97 10.01
C THR A 220 3.67 -11.43 9.75
N MET A 221 4.96 -11.77 9.84
CA MET A 221 5.47 -13.10 9.52
C MET A 221 5.40 -14.04 10.72
N SER A 222 5.72 -13.51 11.90
CA SER A 222 5.67 -14.19 13.19
C SER A 222 5.63 -13.15 14.29
N ALA A 223 5.42 -13.57 15.55
CA ALA A 223 5.41 -12.65 16.69
C ALA A 223 6.65 -11.74 16.77
N ASP A 224 7.77 -12.21 16.25
CA ASP A 224 9.07 -11.54 16.32
C ASP A 224 9.60 -11.08 14.96
N LEU A 225 8.82 -11.22 13.88
CA LEU A 225 9.17 -10.68 12.56
C LEU A 225 7.97 -10.05 11.84
N ALA A 226 8.11 -8.79 11.44
CA ALA A 226 7.23 -8.16 10.46
C ALA A 226 8.04 -7.68 9.24
N ILE A 227 7.40 -7.62 8.08
CA ILE A 227 7.99 -7.09 6.85
C ILE A 227 7.13 -5.98 6.25
N LEU A 228 7.77 -5.02 5.61
CA LEU A 228 7.13 -3.91 4.91
C LEU A 228 7.72 -3.75 3.51
N GLY A 229 6.88 -3.84 2.48
CA GLY A 229 7.21 -3.41 1.12
C GLY A 229 7.40 -1.89 1.05
N VAL A 230 8.42 -1.43 0.34
CA VAL A 230 8.60 -0.01 0.02
C VAL A 230 8.89 0.17 -1.46
N GLY A 231 8.26 1.17 -2.08
CA GLY A 231 8.25 1.39 -3.52
C GLY A 231 7.16 2.40 -3.89
N LEU A 232 6.25 2.00 -4.78
CA LEU A 232 5.24 2.87 -5.39
C LEU A 232 4.20 3.46 -4.40
N ARG A 233 3.84 2.69 -3.37
CA ARG A 233 2.71 2.99 -2.46
C ARG A 233 3.15 3.31 -1.04
N SER A 234 4.03 2.48 -0.48
CA SER A 234 4.67 2.72 0.81
C SER A 234 6.11 3.19 0.68
N THR A 235 6.56 4.01 1.62
CA THR A 235 7.87 4.66 1.60
C THR A 235 8.81 4.15 2.69
N TYR A 236 10.11 4.30 2.46
CA TYR A 236 11.09 4.02 3.50
C TYR A 236 10.91 4.92 4.74
N ASP A 237 10.43 6.16 4.56
CA ASP A 237 10.11 7.06 5.67
C ASP A 237 9.02 6.51 6.57
N ALA A 238 8.00 5.83 6.02
CA ALA A 238 7.01 5.14 6.83
C ALA A 238 7.62 3.99 7.65
N ALA A 239 8.54 3.22 7.05
CA ALA A 239 9.29 2.20 7.78
C ALA A 239 10.06 2.79 8.98
N VAL A 240 10.73 3.92 8.75
CA VAL A 240 11.46 4.68 9.78
C VAL A 240 10.52 5.23 10.85
N TYR A 241 9.37 5.78 10.46
CA TYR A 241 8.34 6.28 11.38
C TYR A 241 7.83 5.16 12.30
N LEU A 242 7.51 3.99 11.75
CA LEU A 242 7.05 2.84 12.52
C LEU A 242 8.08 2.39 13.57
N MET A 243 9.36 2.33 13.18
CA MET A 243 10.46 1.97 14.08
C MET A 243 10.72 3.02 15.17
N LYS A 244 10.80 4.31 14.78
CA LYS A 244 11.09 5.43 15.69
C LYS A 244 10.03 5.59 16.78
N ASN A 245 8.77 5.31 16.45
CA ASN A 245 7.63 5.48 17.37
C ASN A 245 7.22 4.19 18.09
N ASP A 246 8.00 3.10 17.98
CA ASP A 246 7.66 1.79 18.58
C ASP A 246 6.24 1.33 18.22
N LEU A 247 5.90 1.33 16.93
CA LEU A 247 4.57 0.95 16.46
C LEU A 247 4.48 -0.51 15.99
N LEU A 248 5.60 -1.24 15.91
CA LEU A 248 5.62 -2.59 15.30
C LEU A 248 5.33 -3.72 16.30
N GLY A 249 5.91 -3.63 17.51
CA GLY A 249 5.75 -4.64 18.56
C GLY A 249 6.45 -5.98 18.32
N THR A 250 7.51 -5.98 17.51
CA THR A 250 8.22 -7.17 17.05
C THR A 250 9.74 -7.07 17.26
N GLN A 251 10.48 -8.18 17.31
CA GLN A 251 11.93 -8.15 17.54
C GLN A 251 12.72 -7.80 16.29
N CYS A 252 12.27 -8.23 15.11
CA CYS A 252 12.90 -8.00 13.82
C CYS A 252 11.91 -7.34 12.84
N PHE A 253 12.39 -6.40 12.05
CA PHE A 253 11.60 -5.71 11.04
C PHE A 253 12.38 -5.65 9.73
N ALA A 254 11.82 -6.20 8.66
CA ALA A 254 12.47 -6.23 7.35
C ALA A 254 11.77 -5.28 6.37
N VAL A 255 12.56 -4.41 5.74
CA VAL A 255 12.08 -3.49 4.71
C VAL A 255 12.42 -4.06 3.34
N VAL A 256 11.40 -4.52 2.60
CA VAL A 256 11.51 -5.14 1.27
C VAL A 256 11.38 -4.06 0.20
N LYS A 257 12.49 -3.75 -0.46
CA LYS A 257 12.65 -2.61 -1.37
C LYS A 257 12.36 -3.00 -2.80
N ASP A 258 11.32 -2.42 -3.38
CA ASP A 258 11.17 -2.25 -4.82
C ASP A 258 11.91 -0.99 -5.25
N CYS A 259 13.08 -1.18 -5.87
CA CYS A 259 13.90 -0.07 -6.32
C CYS A 259 13.48 0.39 -7.73
N PHE A 260 13.43 -0.53 -8.69
CA PHE A 260 13.37 -0.16 -10.12
C PHE A 260 12.09 -0.57 -10.85
N ASP A 261 11.29 -1.49 -10.32
CA ASP A 261 10.12 -2.01 -11.04
C ASP A 261 8.95 -1.05 -10.95
N GLN A 262 8.54 -0.68 -9.73
CA GLN A 262 7.48 0.30 -9.42
C GLN A 262 6.22 0.13 -10.28
N SER A 263 5.88 -1.13 -10.58
CA SER A 263 4.80 -1.47 -11.50
C SER A 263 3.45 -1.45 -10.80
N GLN A 264 2.42 -0.95 -11.49
CA GLN A 264 1.05 -0.96 -10.99
C GLN A 264 0.50 -2.39 -10.80
N ASP A 265 0.95 -3.38 -11.57
CA ASP A 265 0.55 -4.78 -11.40
C ASP A 265 1.16 -5.42 -10.13
N ARG A 266 2.17 -4.79 -9.53
CA ARG A 266 2.86 -5.22 -8.30
C ARG A 266 2.98 -4.05 -7.32
N MET A 267 1.90 -3.27 -7.23
CA MET A 267 1.88 -2.01 -6.50
C MET A 267 2.15 -2.16 -5.00
N HIS A 268 1.85 -3.34 -4.44
CA HIS A 268 2.08 -3.70 -3.04
C HIS A 268 2.81 -5.04 -2.93
N LEU A 269 3.43 -5.29 -1.76
CA LEU A 269 4.10 -6.56 -1.45
C LEU A 269 3.14 -7.77 -1.54
N ASP A 270 1.91 -7.66 -1.03
CA ASP A 270 0.92 -8.73 -1.06
C ASP A 270 0.44 -9.12 -2.48
N CYS A 271 0.80 -8.34 -3.50
CA CYS A 271 0.57 -8.66 -4.91
C CYS A 271 1.67 -9.58 -5.48
N ALA A 272 2.79 -9.75 -4.77
CA ALA A 272 3.93 -10.57 -5.19
C ALA A 272 4.38 -11.60 -4.13
N PHE A 273 3.88 -11.51 -2.91
CA PHE A 273 4.29 -12.32 -1.77
C PHE A 273 3.10 -12.65 -0.85
N THR A 274 3.03 -13.86 -0.31
CA THR A 274 2.11 -14.21 0.80
C THR A 274 2.70 -15.27 1.73
N LEU A 275 2.42 -15.15 3.03
CA LEU A 275 2.65 -16.19 4.04
C LEU A 275 1.49 -17.22 4.04
N LEU A 276 1.76 -18.46 3.65
CA LEU A 276 0.78 -19.55 3.65
C LEU A 276 0.76 -20.34 4.96
N HIS A 277 1.92 -20.47 5.62
CA HIS A 277 2.12 -21.14 6.91
C HIS A 277 3.42 -20.63 7.56
N ASP A 278 3.72 -20.97 8.82
CA ASP A 278 4.81 -20.37 9.64
C ASP A 278 6.19 -20.30 8.94
N ARG A 279 6.49 -21.25 8.06
CA ARG A 279 7.72 -21.28 7.24
C ARG A 279 7.45 -21.60 5.77
N LEU A 280 6.25 -21.33 5.28
CA LEU A 280 5.86 -21.57 3.89
C LEU A 280 5.34 -20.28 3.28
N VAL A 281 5.99 -19.83 2.22
CA VAL A 281 5.64 -18.60 1.50
C VAL A 281 5.40 -18.88 0.03
N LEU A 282 4.56 -18.03 -0.56
CA LEU A 282 4.31 -17.96 -1.99
C LEU A 282 4.91 -16.67 -2.53
N VAL A 283 5.73 -16.74 -3.58
CA VAL A 283 6.43 -15.58 -4.12
C VAL A 283 6.38 -15.60 -5.65
N SER A 284 6.16 -14.45 -6.28
CA SER A 284 6.29 -14.34 -7.73
C SER A 284 7.77 -14.50 -8.13
N ASP A 285 8.06 -15.38 -9.08
CA ASP A 285 9.42 -15.54 -9.61
C ASP A 285 9.95 -14.26 -10.28
N TYR A 286 9.04 -13.44 -10.79
CA TYR A 286 9.31 -12.17 -11.44
C TYR A 286 10.11 -11.20 -10.58
N ILE A 287 10.03 -11.29 -9.24
CA ILE A 287 10.67 -10.34 -8.32
C ILE A 287 12.04 -10.81 -7.79
N TYR A 288 12.64 -11.84 -8.39
CA TYR A 288 13.93 -12.39 -7.97
C TYR A 288 15.13 -11.96 -8.78
N GLU A 289 14.92 -11.47 -10.00
CA GLU A 289 16.01 -11.21 -10.93
C GLU A 289 15.79 -9.91 -11.71
N GLY A 290 16.88 -9.40 -12.28
CA GLY A 290 16.87 -8.21 -13.12
C GLY A 290 16.37 -6.96 -12.39
N LYS A 291 15.71 -6.07 -13.13
CA LYS A 291 15.14 -4.82 -12.59
C LYS A 291 14.05 -5.03 -11.54
N CYS A 292 13.42 -6.20 -11.54
CA CYS A 292 12.33 -6.53 -10.64
C CYS A 292 12.81 -7.12 -9.30
N GLN A 293 14.11 -7.42 -9.18
CA GLN A 293 14.69 -7.97 -7.97
C GLN A 293 14.41 -7.08 -6.75
N ARG A 294 13.89 -7.68 -5.68
CA ARG A 294 13.70 -7.01 -4.38
C ARG A 294 14.91 -7.19 -3.48
N TYR A 295 15.17 -6.17 -2.66
CA TYR A 295 16.26 -6.17 -1.69
C TYR A 295 15.74 -5.88 -0.29
N VAL A 296 16.36 -6.44 0.73
CA VAL A 296 15.92 -6.33 2.12
C VAL A 296 16.95 -5.58 2.94
N ASP A 297 16.46 -4.60 3.71
CA ASP A 297 17.15 -4.07 4.88
C ASP A 297 16.47 -4.61 6.13
N GLU A 298 17.20 -5.34 6.97
CA GLU A 298 16.66 -5.91 8.22
C GLU A 298 17.12 -5.12 9.42
N TYR A 299 16.19 -4.86 10.32
CA TYR A 299 16.39 -4.18 11.59
C TYR A 299 16.03 -5.10 12.74
N ALA A 300 16.74 -4.99 13.86
CA ALA A 300 16.45 -5.73 15.09
C ALA A 300 16.39 -4.78 16.29
N VAL A 301 15.62 -5.15 17.31
CA VAL A 301 15.61 -4.42 18.59
C VAL A 301 16.96 -4.56 19.28
N ASP A 302 17.61 -3.44 19.60
CA ASP A 302 18.92 -3.42 20.28
C ASP A 302 18.81 -2.79 21.68
N ALA A 303 19.58 -3.32 22.65
CA ALA A 303 19.65 -2.82 24.03
C ALA A 303 20.68 -1.66 24.15
N PRO A 304 20.64 -0.81 25.19
CA PRO A 304 20.92 0.62 25.06
C PRO A 304 22.39 0.95 24.78
N GLY A 305 22.63 1.70 23.70
CA GLY A 305 23.95 2.29 23.43
C GLY A 305 24.04 3.17 22.18
N ASP A 306 23.41 2.78 21.07
CA ASP A 306 23.43 3.58 19.82
C ASP A 306 22.29 3.15 18.87
N THR A 307 21.05 3.49 19.21
CA THR A 307 19.87 3.13 18.41
C THR A 307 19.66 4.11 17.26
N ARG A 308 19.64 3.61 16.01
CA ARG A 308 19.43 4.44 14.82
C ARG A 308 17.96 4.92 14.67
N PHE A 309 17.00 4.07 15.02
CA PHE A 309 15.56 4.34 14.86
C PHE A 309 14.75 3.85 16.07
N GLY A 310 14.59 4.70 17.09
CA GLY A 310 13.85 4.31 18.29
C GLY A 310 14.56 3.16 19.00
N ARG A 311 13.96 1.97 19.02
CA ARG A 311 14.60 0.76 19.59
C ARG A 311 15.25 -0.15 18.55
N TYR A 312 15.19 0.18 17.28
CA TYR A 312 15.67 -0.66 16.18
C TYR A 312 17.03 -0.19 15.65
N ALA A 313 17.91 -1.15 15.40
CA ALA A 313 19.20 -0.96 14.75
C ALA A 313 19.29 -1.80 13.47
N LEU A 314 19.93 -1.24 12.44
CA LEU A 314 20.14 -1.93 11.16
C LEU A 314 21.08 -3.11 11.36
N ARG A 315 20.63 -4.30 10.98
CA ARG A 315 21.36 -5.55 11.15
C ARG A 315 21.99 -6.05 9.85
N CYS A 316 21.26 -5.98 8.74
CA CYS A 316 21.79 -6.22 7.40
C CYS A 316 21.08 -5.33 6.39
N ALA A 317 21.72 -5.11 5.26
CA ALA A 317 21.30 -4.14 4.27
C ALA A 317 21.48 -4.69 2.85
N ASN A 318 20.50 -4.40 1.99
CA ASN A 318 20.52 -4.73 0.58
C ASN A 318 20.72 -6.22 0.26
N ILE A 319 20.15 -7.10 1.07
CA ILE A 319 20.17 -8.55 0.81
C ILE A 319 19.12 -8.88 -0.26
N PRO A 320 19.42 -9.64 -1.32
CA PRO A 320 18.38 -10.13 -2.24
C PRO A 320 17.25 -10.82 -1.48
N PHE A 321 16.00 -10.50 -1.77
CA PHE A 321 14.85 -11.00 -1.00
C PHE A 321 14.77 -12.53 -0.98
N LYS A 322 15.11 -13.18 -2.09
CA LYS A 322 15.26 -14.63 -2.21
C LYS A 322 16.26 -15.20 -1.20
N ASP A 323 17.43 -14.59 -1.09
CA ASP A 323 18.50 -15.02 -0.20
C ASP A 323 18.14 -14.76 1.26
N TRP A 324 17.45 -13.65 1.53
CA TRP A 324 16.94 -13.32 2.85
C TRP A 324 15.90 -14.35 3.33
N LEU A 325 14.93 -14.73 2.48
CA LEU A 325 13.95 -15.77 2.79
C LEU A 325 14.62 -17.12 3.08
N ALA A 326 15.62 -17.49 2.27
CA ALA A 326 16.38 -18.72 2.47
C ALA A 326 17.17 -18.70 3.79
N ALA A 327 17.81 -17.58 4.13
CA ALA A 327 18.55 -17.41 5.38
C ALA A 327 17.64 -17.48 6.63
N TRP A 328 16.39 -17.04 6.49
CA TRP A 328 15.35 -17.18 7.52
C TRP A 328 14.70 -18.56 7.57
N GLY A 329 15.07 -19.48 6.67
CA GLY A 329 14.57 -20.86 6.66
C GLY A 329 13.16 -21.01 6.07
N TYR A 330 12.71 -20.08 5.23
CA TYR A 330 11.42 -20.21 4.55
C TYR A 330 11.49 -21.21 3.39
N THR A 331 10.51 -22.10 3.33
CA THR A 331 10.18 -22.86 2.12
C THR A 331 9.44 -21.94 1.16
N VAL A 332 10.03 -21.73 -0.01
CA VAL A 332 9.50 -20.82 -1.03
C VAL A 332 8.87 -21.62 -2.17
N ILE A 333 7.57 -21.40 -2.38
CA ILE A 333 6.86 -21.80 -3.59
C ILE A 333 6.84 -20.61 -4.55
N THR A 334 7.30 -20.82 -5.77
CA THR A 334 7.41 -19.75 -6.77
C THR A 334 6.25 -19.79 -7.75
N LEU A 335 5.61 -18.65 -8.00
CA LEU A 335 4.57 -18.50 -9.02
C LEU A 335 5.11 -17.86 -10.28
N PRO A 336 4.77 -18.39 -11.47
CA PRO A 336 4.98 -17.69 -12.73
C PRO A 336 4.28 -16.34 -12.76
N HIS A 337 4.83 -15.41 -13.54
CA HIS A 337 4.27 -14.06 -13.69
C HIS A 337 2.78 -14.05 -14.10
N GLU A 338 2.31 -14.99 -14.91
CA GLU A 338 0.89 -15.10 -15.28
C GLU A 338 -0.03 -15.26 -14.06
N HIS A 339 0.34 -16.14 -13.11
CA HIS A 339 -0.42 -16.32 -11.88
C HIS A 339 -0.41 -15.04 -11.04
N GLN A 340 0.71 -14.32 -11.01
CA GLN A 340 0.83 -13.04 -10.33
C GLN A 340 -0.15 -12.00 -10.91
N LEU A 341 -0.24 -11.88 -12.24
CA LEU A 341 -1.19 -10.97 -12.91
C LEU A 341 -2.66 -11.29 -12.63
N HIS A 342 -2.94 -12.54 -12.24
CA HIS A 342 -4.24 -13.02 -11.78
C HIS A 342 -4.39 -13.02 -10.25
N TYR A 343 -3.54 -12.29 -9.53
CA TYR A 343 -3.55 -12.18 -8.06
C TYR A 343 -3.30 -13.50 -7.33
N GLY A 344 -2.57 -14.44 -7.95
CA GLY A 344 -2.21 -15.71 -7.33
C GLY A 344 -1.36 -15.58 -6.07
N CYS A 345 -0.67 -14.45 -5.88
CA CYS A 345 0.02 -14.14 -4.62
C CYS A 345 -0.86 -13.44 -3.59
N ASN A 346 -2.02 -12.87 -3.95
CA ASN A 346 -2.85 -12.07 -3.03
C ASN A 346 -3.92 -12.94 -2.36
N ASN A 347 -3.47 -13.79 -1.45
CA ASN A 347 -4.28 -14.81 -0.79
C ASN A 347 -4.53 -14.43 0.66
N LEU A 348 -5.71 -14.76 1.19
CA LEU A 348 -6.04 -14.49 2.58
C LEU A 348 -5.79 -15.74 3.43
N ASN A 349 -4.76 -15.70 4.27
CA ASN A 349 -4.50 -16.73 5.26
C ASN A 349 -5.44 -16.54 6.47
N LEU A 350 -6.25 -17.56 6.77
CA LEU A 350 -7.19 -17.56 7.90
C LEU A 350 -6.62 -18.28 9.13
N GLY A 351 -5.38 -18.78 9.04
CA GLY A 351 -4.74 -19.62 10.04
C GLY A 351 -5.37 -21.01 10.15
N GLY A 352 -4.76 -21.86 10.98
CA GLY A 352 -5.22 -23.24 11.15
C GLY A 352 -5.20 -24.05 9.83
N GLY A 353 -4.26 -23.74 8.95
CA GLY A 353 -4.08 -24.42 7.66
C GLY A 353 -5.06 -24.01 6.56
N ARG A 354 -5.84 -22.94 6.72
CA ARG A 354 -6.87 -22.50 5.76
C ARG A 354 -6.46 -21.23 5.03
N VAL A 355 -6.51 -21.25 3.70
CA VAL A 355 -6.14 -20.10 2.86
C VAL A 355 -7.17 -19.89 1.76
N LEU A 356 -7.70 -18.67 1.63
CA LEU A 356 -8.60 -18.28 0.54
C LEU A 356 -7.77 -17.79 -0.66
N ILE A 357 -8.07 -18.31 -1.85
CA ILE A 357 -7.36 -18.03 -3.10
C ILE A 357 -8.38 -17.69 -4.18
N ALA A 358 -8.19 -16.56 -4.87
CA ALA A 358 -9.12 -16.12 -5.91
C ALA A 358 -8.91 -16.82 -7.27
N TYR A 359 -7.69 -17.27 -7.55
CA TYR A 359 -7.32 -17.86 -8.83
C TYR A 359 -7.09 -19.37 -8.70
N ALA A 360 -8.07 -20.17 -9.15
CA ALA A 360 -8.05 -21.63 -9.00
C ALA A 360 -6.75 -22.32 -9.52
N PRO A 361 -6.16 -21.94 -10.67
CA PRO A 361 -4.92 -22.56 -11.14
C PRO A 361 -3.73 -22.44 -10.17
N THR A 362 -3.70 -21.41 -9.31
CA THR A 362 -2.68 -21.29 -8.25
C THR A 362 -2.79 -22.42 -7.23
N ILE A 363 -3.99 -22.90 -6.92
CA ILE A 363 -4.21 -24.01 -5.99
C ILE A 363 -3.55 -25.28 -6.52
N GLU A 364 -3.79 -25.59 -7.79
CA GLU A 364 -3.22 -26.78 -8.46
C GLU A 364 -1.69 -26.69 -8.54
N LEU A 365 -1.17 -25.49 -8.81
CA LEU A 365 0.28 -25.26 -8.81
C LEU A 365 0.89 -25.53 -7.43
N ILE A 366 0.33 -24.95 -6.36
CA ILE A 366 0.83 -25.17 -4.99
C ILE A 366 0.78 -26.66 -4.64
N LYS A 367 -0.36 -27.32 -4.87
CA LYS A 367 -0.54 -28.75 -4.54
C LYS A 367 0.37 -29.68 -5.33
N SER A 368 0.77 -29.29 -6.54
CA SER A 368 1.67 -30.10 -7.37
C SER A 368 3.15 -29.91 -7.03
N ASP A 369 3.54 -28.77 -6.44
CA ASP A 369 4.93 -28.42 -6.12
C ASP A 369 5.58 -29.42 -5.14
N THR A 370 6.79 -29.88 -5.48
CA THR A 370 7.52 -30.89 -4.69
C THR A 370 8.00 -30.35 -3.35
N ARG A 371 8.34 -29.06 -3.27
CA ARG A 371 8.74 -28.39 -2.02
C ARG A 371 7.55 -28.28 -1.07
N TYR A 372 6.37 -27.97 -1.60
CA TYR A 372 5.12 -27.93 -0.82
C TYR A 372 4.79 -29.31 -0.24
N LYS A 373 4.89 -30.37 -1.05
CA LYS A 373 4.66 -31.75 -0.57
C LYS A 373 5.66 -32.14 0.51
N ALA A 374 6.94 -31.81 0.34
CA ALA A 374 7.98 -32.08 1.34
C ALA A 374 7.70 -31.32 2.65
N TYR A 375 7.34 -30.03 2.54
CA TYR A 375 6.94 -29.19 3.67
C TYR A 375 5.78 -29.80 4.46
N CYS A 376 4.73 -30.24 3.77
CA CYS A 376 3.57 -30.87 4.39
C CYS A 376 3.94 -32.15 5.17
N VAL A 377 4.85 -32.98 4.63
CA VAL A 377 5.33 -34.19 5.33
C VAL A 377 6.14 -33.81 6.57
N GLU A 378 7.05 -32.84 6.45
CA GLU A 378 7.91 -32.39 7.56
C GLU A 378 7.11 -31.78 8.72
N HIS A 379 6.05 -31.05 8.41
CA HIS A 379 5.24 -30.32 9.40
C HIS A 379 3.98 -31.07 9.84
N GLY A 380 3.85 -32.37 9.49
CA GLY A 380 2.73 -33.20 9.94
C GLY A 380 1.36 -32.77 9.38
N LEU A 381 1.33 -32.29 8.14
CA LEU A 381 0.13 -31.87 7.40
C LEU A 381 -0.21 -32.91 6.31
N PRO A 382 -0.71 -34.11 6.65
CA PRO A 382 -0.91 -35.20 5.68
C PRO A 382 -1.87 -34.86 4.55
N ASP A 383 -2.89 -34.02 4.83
CA ASP A 383 -3.86 -33.53 3.85
C ASP A 383 -3.44 -32.20 3.20
N GLY A 384 -2.29 -31.65 3.61
CA GLY A 384 -1.83 -30.32 3.27
C GLY A 384 -2.70 -29.20 3.85
N LEU A 385 -2.49 -27.98 3.35
CA LEU A 385 -3.34 -26.83 3.63
C LEU A 385 -4.68 -26.96 2.89
N GLU A 386 -5.75 -26.50 3.55
CA GLU A 386 -7.06 -26.31 2.95
C GLU A 386 -7.04 -25.01 2.12
N LEU A 387 -6.70 -25.16 0.84
CA LEU A 387 -6.71 -24.08 -0.15
C LEU A 387 -8.11 -23.95 -0.76
N ILE A 388 -8.82 -22.87 -0.41
CA ILE A 388 -10.23 -22.65 -0.74
C ILE A 388 -10.33 -21.65 -1.89
N HIS A 389 -10.91 -22.08 -3.02
CA HIS A 389 -11.17 -21.19 -4.14
C HIS A 389 -12.38 -20.29 -3.85
N VAL A 390 -12.19 -18.98 -3.99
CA VAL A 390 -13.26 -17.98 -3.88
C VAL A 390 -13.33 -17.19 -5.19
N PRO A 391 -14.35 -17.42 -6.04
CA PRO A 391 -14.52 -16.64 -7.27
C PRO A 391 -14.59 -15.14 -6.97
N PHE A 392 -13.73 -14.35 -7.64
CA PHE A 392 -13.56 -12.94 -7.29
C PHE A 392 -13.32 -12.02 -8.49
N GLU A 393 -13.68 -12.47 -9.71
CA GLU A 393 -13.36 -11.77 -10.96
C GLU A 393 -13.95 -10.36 -11.06
N GLY A 394 -15.14 -10.16 -10.48
CA GLY A 394 -15.80 -8.85 -10.43
C GLY A 394 -14.97 -7.80 -9.69
N ILE A 395 -14.17 -8.21 -8.68
CA ILE A 395 -13.33 -7.31 -7.89
C ILE A 395 -11.87 -7.33 -8.35
N THR A 396 -11.32 -8.44 -8.86
CA THR A 396 -9.95 -8.45 -9.43
C THR A 396 -9.78 -7.50 -10.61
N SER A 397 -10.88 -7.12 -11.25
CA SER A 397 -10.95 -6.06 -12.25
C SER A 397 -10.65 -4.65 -11.70
N MET A 398 -10.70 -4.46 -10.38
CA MET A 398 -10.48 -3.20 -9.65
C MET A 398 -9.06 -3.08 -9.04
N TYR A 399 -8.08 -3.86 -9.50
CA TYR A 399 -6.72 -3.89 -8.95
C TYR A 399 -6.51 -4.61 -7.59
N GLY A 400 -7.37 -5.55 -7.18
CA GLY A 400 -7.12 -6.29 -5.92
C GLY A 400 -7.88 -7.60 -5.78
N SER A 401 -7.54 -8.40 -4.77
CA SER A 401 -8.11 -9.73 -4.55
C SER A 401 -8.58 -9.90 -3.09
N VAL A 402 -8.80 -11.13 -2.65
CA VAL A 402 -9.38 -11.48 -1.34
C VAL A 402 -8.57 -10.95 -0.15
N HIS A 403 -7.24 -10.84 -0.27
CA HIS A 403 -6.43 -10.22 0.79
C HIS A 403 -6.63 -8.70 0.82
N CYS A 404 -6.59 -8.03 -0.34
CA CYS A 404 -6.88 -6.59 -0.45
C CYS A 404 -8.26 -6.23 0.08
N ALA A 405 -9.26 -7.07 -0.19
CA ALA A 405 -10.67 -6.82 0.17
C ALA A 405 -10.99 -7.03 1.66
N THR A 406 -10.01 -7.40 2.48
CA THR A 406 -10.21 -7.75 3.88
C THR A 406 -9.23 -7.05 4.80
N GLN A 407 -9.73 -6.59 5.95
CA GLN A 407 -8.90 -6.26 7.10
C GLN A 407 -9.20 -7.23 8.23
N VAL A 408 -8.26 -8.10 8.56
CA VAL A 408 -8.35 -8.91 9.78
C VAL A 408 -7.95 -8.02 10.95
N ILE A 409 -8.84 -7.83 11.92
CA ILE A 409 -8.57 -6.99 13.10
C ILE A 409 -8.36 -7.84 14.35
N GLN A 410 -8.69 -9.13 14.34
CA GLN A 410 -8.39 -10.01 15.45
C GLN A 410 -7.95 -11.36 14.93
N ARG A 411 -6.75 -11.76 15.33
CA ARG A 411 -6.24 -13.11 15.16
C ARG A 411 -5.93 -13.72 16.51
N ARG A 412 -6.33 -14.97 16.72
CA ARG A 412 -5.96 -15.77 17.89
C ARG A 412 -4.66 -16.49 17.61
N ARG A 413 -3.68 -16.28 18.48
CA ARG A 413 -2.38 -16.94 18.40
C ARG A 413 -2.53 -18.45 18.33
N SER A 414 -1.84 -19.04 17.36
CA SER A 414 -1.53 -20.48 17.39
C SER A 414 -0.44 -20.73 18.44
N ALA A 415 -0.39 -21.92 19.05
CA ALA A 415 0.67 -22.25 20.00
C ALA A 415 2.04 -22.14 19.29
N GLY A 416 2.90 -21.25 19.78
CA GLY A 416 4.06 -20.77 19.03
C GLY A 416 5.22 -21.75 18.94
N GLU A 417 5.90 -21.73 17.79
CA GLU A 417 7.28 -22.17 17.65
C GLU A 417 8.25 -21.18 18.30
N GLU A 418 9.40 -21.67 18.77
CA GLU A 418 10.52 -20.81 19.13
C GLU A 418 11.03 -20.04 17.91
N VAL A 419 11.21 -18.74 18.05
CA VAL A 419 11.68 -17.91 16.95
C VAL A 419 13.18 -18.11 16.74
N PHE A 420 13.52 -18.66 15.58
CA PHE A 420 14.85 -18.59 15.03
C PHE A 420 15.08 -17.20 14.42
N VAL A 421 15.99 -16.45 15.03
CA VAL A 421 16.60 -15.27 14.43
C VAL A 421 17.94 -15.74 13.83
N PRO A 422 18.17 -15.65 12.51
CA PRO A 422 19.45 -16.06 11.92
C PRO A 422 20.63 -15.34 12.59
N SER A 423 21.86 -15.80 12.41
CA SER A 423 23.01 -14.97 12.81
C SER A 423 23.18 -13.80 11.83
N ALA A 424 23.47 -12.59 12.33
CA ALA A 424 23.75 -11.44 11.47
C ALA A 424 25.08 -11.63 10.73
N SER A 425 25.20 -11.11 9.50
CA SER A 425 26.51 -10.79 8.92
C SER A 425 26.88 -9.38 9.38
N PRO A 426 27.74 -9.20 10.41
CA PRO A 426 27.77 -7.94 11.16
C PRO A 426 28.42 -6.75 10.44
N ASN A 427 28.89 -6.90 9.19
CA ASN A 427 29.73 -5.89 8.54
C ASN A 427 29.59 -5.91 7.00
N GLN A 428 28.39 -5.62 6.50
CA GLN A 428 28.27 -5.27 5.08
C GLN A 428 28.85 -3.87 4.86
N THR A 429 29.86 -3.79 4.00
CA THR A 429 30.44 -2.53 3.59
C THR A 429 30.04 -2.24 2.15
N PHE A 430 29.68 -0.98 1.89
CA PHE A 430 29.30 -0.50 0.57
C PHE A 430 30.35 0.46 0.05
N ASP A 431 30.54 0.44 -1.27
CA ASP A 431 31.46 1.34 -1.96
C ASP A 431 30.71 2.58 -2.45
N ILE A 432 29.41 2.42 -2.79
CA ILE A 432 28.55 3.45 -3.38
C ILE A 432 27.14 3.34 -2.80
N VAL A 433 26.46 4.47 -2.64
CA VAL A 433 25.01 4.53 -2.40
C VAL A 433 24.32 5.09 -3.64
N LEU A 434 23.27 4.42 -4.10
CA LEU A 434 22.41 4.86 -5.19
C LEU A 434 21.04 5.23 -4.63
N TYR A 435 20.66 6.50 -4.76
CA TYR A 435 19.39 7.04 -4.27
C TYR A 435 18.32 6.89 -5.35
N ILE A 436 17.39 5.95 -5.16
CA ILE A 436 16.33 5.61 -6.10
C ILE A 436 15.06 6.37 -5.73
N PRO A 437 14.46 7.19 -6.62
CA PRO A 437 13.19 7.84 -6.32
C PRO A 437 12.11 6.78 -6.10
N SER A 438 11.49 6.72 -4.91
CA SER A 438 10.35 5.82 -4.63
C SER A 438 9.01 6.39 -5.11
N GLY A 439 9.02 7.64 -5.59
CA GLY A 439 7.90 8.29 -6.22
C GLY A 439 8.42 9.46 -7.04
N ILE A 440 8.09 9.48 -8.33
CA ILE A 440 8.46 10.60 -9.20
C ILE A 440 7.30 11.58 -9.18
N ASN A 441 7.56 12.81 -8.73
CA ASN A 441 6.55 13.85 -8.69
C ASN A 441 6.07 14.13 -10.13
N LYS A 442 4.85 13.67 -10.44
CA LYS A 442 4.29 13.77 -11.78
C LYS A 442 4.02 15.22 -12.15
N ASP A 443 3.59 16.06 -11.20
CA ASP A 443 3.34 17.50 -11.42
C ASP A 443 4.60 18.25 -11.85
N ALA A 444 5.76 17.81 -11.36
CA ALA A 444 7.07 18.32 -11.76
C ALA A 444 7.46 17.96 -13.21
N LEU A 445 6.84 16.91 -13.77
CA LEU A 445 7.05 16.36 -15.11
C LEU A 445 5.94 16.73 -16.11
N VAL A 446 4.79 17.23 -15.67
CA VAL A 446 3.69 17.67 -16.55
C VAL A 446 4.15 18.75 -17.55
N ALA A 447 5.20 19.50 -17.23
CA ALA A 447 5.82 20.46 -18.16
C ALA A 447 6.52 19.81 -19.37
N GLU A 448 6.81 18.50 -19.33
CA GLU A 448 7.58 17.76 -20.36
C GLU A 448 6.77 16.70 -21.12
N GLY A 449 5.47 16.50 -20.82
CA GLY A 449 4.60 15.54 -21.52
C GLY A 449 4.13 14.38 -20.63
N ASP A 450 4.32 13.13 -21.06
CA ASP A 450 3.87 11.93 -20.32
C ASP A 450 4.78 11.64 -19.12
N ALA A 451 4.39 12.16 -17.96
CA ALA A 451 5.09 12.00 -16.70
C ALA A 451 5.34 10.55 -16.28
N ILE A 452 4.49 9.59 -16.70
CA ILE A 452 4.66 8.18 -16.36
C ILE A 452 5.78 7.57 -17.22
N ALA A 453 5.78 7.86 -18.51
CA ALA A 453 6.84 7.39 -19.42
C ALA A 453 8.22 7.95 -19.01
N THR A 454 8.29 9.24 -18.65
CA THR A 454 9.53 9.86 -18.19
C THR A 454 10.01 9.26 -16.86
N ALA A 455 9.08 8.96 -15.95
CA ALA A 455 9.39 8.29 -14.69
C ALA A 455 10.00 6.89 -14.90
N ALA A 456 9.39 6.09 -15.80
CA ALA A 456 9.90 4.77 -16.14
C ALA A 456 11.27 4.82 -16.81
N ALA A 457 11.49 5.76 -17.73
CA ALA A 457 12.78 5.93 -18.41
C ALA A 457 13.91 6.27 -17.42
N LEU A 458 13.65 7.12 -16.43
CA LEU A 458 14.62 7.44 -15.37
C LEU A 458 15.00 6.18 -14.57
N LEU A 459 14.03 5.35 -14.21
CA LEU A 459 14.30 4.10 -13.48
C LEU A 459 15.12 3.11 -14.32
N ASP A 460 14.85 3.01 -15.62
CA ASP A 460 15.63 2.17 -16.54
C ASP A 460 17.09 2.67 -16.65
N GLU A 461 17.32 3.99 -16.73
CA GLU A 461 18.67 4.58 -16.71
C GLU A 461 19.41 4.29 -15.40
N MET A 462 18.72 4.43 -14.27
CA MET A 462 19.29 4.13 -12.95
C MET A 462 19.62 2.65 -12.78
N TYR A 463 18.79 1.77 -13.33
CA TYR A 463 19.05 0.34 -13.34
C TYR A 463 20.28 -0.02 -14.21
N ALA A 464 20.40 0.58 -15.41
CA ALA A 464 21.59 0.40 -16.24
C ALA A 464 22.88 0.88 -15.54
N LEU A 465 22.81 1.97 -14.78
CA LEU A 465 23.93 2.42 -13.94
C LEU A 465 24.25 1.41 -12.85
N TYR A 466 23.23 0.86 -12.17
CA TYR A 466 23.41 -0.18 -11.16
C TYR A 466 24.12 -1.41 -11.74
N GLU A 467 23.67 -1.93 -12.89
CA GLU A 467 24.29 -3.09 -13.54
C GLU A 467 25.75 -2.83 -13.91
N LYS A 468 26.04 -1.65 -14.46
CA LYS A 468 27.42 -1.24 -14.77
C LYS A 468 28.30 -1.24 -13.52
N LEU A 469 27.83 -0.65 -12.41
CA LEU A 469 28.59 -0.60 -11.16
C LEU A 469 28.85 -2.01 -10.58
N GLN A 470 27.86 -2.90 -10.66
CA GLN A 470 28.03 -4.31 -10.28
C GLN A 470 29.08 -5.00 -11.15
N THR A 471 29.06 -4.78 -12.47
CA THR A 471 30.03 -5.34 -13.42
C THR A 471 31.46 -4.82 -13.17
N GLU A 472 31.60 -3.59 -12.68
CA GLU A 472 32.86 -3.00 -12.22
C GLU A 472 33.30 -3.48 -10.82
N GLY A 473 32.58 -4.43 -10.22
CA GLY A 473 32.87 -5.02 -8.92
C GLY A 473 32.57 -4.09 -7.73
N LYS A 474 31.74 -3.06 -7.91
CA LYS A 474 31.34 -2.13 -6.85
C LYS A 474 30.18 -2.68 -6.05
N ARG A 475 30.26 -2.58 -4.72
CA ARG A 475 29.16 -2.93 -3.83
C ARG A 475 28.25 -1.71 -3.67
N VAL A 476 27.11 -1.76 -4.34
CA VAL A 476 26.14 -0.67 -4.34
C VAL A 476 25.08 -0.91 -3.28
N TYR A 477 24.82 0.11 -2.46
CA TYR A 477 23.67 0.17 -1.59
C TYR A 477 22.52 0.90 -2.29
N LEU A 478 21.36 0.26 -2.40
CA LEU A 478 20.16 0.87 -2.99
C LEU A 478 19.32 1.52 -1.88
N TRP A 479 19.07 2.82 -2.02
CA TRP A 479 18.28 3.61 -1.08
C TRP A 479 17.02 4.20 -1.74
N PRO A 480 15.81 3.69 -1.43
CA PRO A 480 14.56 4.29 -1.88
C PRO A 480 14.33 5.66 -1.21
N ALA A 481 14.49 6.74 -1.97
CA ALA A 481 14.30 8.11 -1.54
C ALA A 481 12.87 8.58 -1.84
N SER A 482 12.12 8.88 -0.78
CA SER A 482 10.78 9.48 -0.80
C SER A 482 10.74 10.95 -1.23
N ASN A 483 11.91 11.61 -1.19
CA ASN A 483 12.09 13.06 -1.32
C ASN A 483 12.84 13.49 -2.60
N ALA A 484 12.97 12.59 -3.58
CA ALA A 484 13.59 12.90 -4.86
C ALA A 484 12.64 13.75 -5.73
N SER A 485 12.42 15.00 -5.30
CA SER A 485 11.73 16.02 -6.09
C SER A 485 12.67 16.55 -7.17
N VAL A 486 12.85 15.81 -8.27
CA VAL A 486 13.63 16.35 -9.39
C VAL A 486 13.05 15.86 -10.71
N PRO A 487 12.50 16.78 -11.56
CA PRO A 487 13.35 17.76 -12.23
C PRO A 487 13.11 19.26 -11.97
N THR A 488 11.93 19.72 -11.54
CA THR A 488 11.62 21.18 -11.58
C THR A 488 11.91 21.94 -10.29
N THR A 489 11.61 21.39 -9.11
CA THR A 489 11.87 22.09 -7.83
C THR A 489 13.33 22.05 -7.40
N ALA A 490 14.09 20.99 -7.66
CA ALA A 490 15.53 21.01 -7.41
C ALA A 490 16.31 21.90 -8.40
N ARG A 491 15.81 22.10 -9.63
CA ARG A 491 16.33 23.14 -10.55
C ARG A 491 16.12 24.55 -9.98
N ALA A 492 14.93 24.84 -9.44
CA ALA A 492 14.56 26.16 -8.95
C ALA A 492 15.11 26.47 -7.54
N ALA A 493 15.05 25.53 -6.60
CA ALA A 493 15.49 25.73 -5.21
C ALA A 493 17.03 25.75 -5.08
N TYR A 494 17.74 25.13 -6.02
CA TYR A 494 19.20 24.96 -5.93
C TYR A 494 19.98 25.48 -7.15
N GLY A 495 19.32 26.07 -8.15
CA GLY A 495 19.98 26.71 -9.30
C GLY A 495 20.75 25.74 -10.21
N ALA A 496 20.44 24.44 -10.14
CA ALA A 496 21.05 23.38 -10.95
C ALA A 496 20.51 23.43 -12.39
N ARG A 497 21.36 23.26 -13.42
CA ARG A 497 20.94 23.40 -14.84
C ARG A 497 20.69 22.04 -15.51
N ASN A 498 21.31 20.95 -15.03
CA ASN A 498 21.22 19.60 -15.61
C ASN A 498 21.32 18.47 -14.56
N LEU A 499 21.12 17.22 -14.98
CA LEU A 499 21.16 16.01 -14.13
C LEU A 499 22.48 15.86 -13.38
N THR A 500 23.59 16.31 -13.98
CA THR A 500 24.94 16.30 -13.38
C THR A 500 25.01 17.18 -12.13
N ASP A 501 24.37 18.35 -12.14
CA ASP A 501 24.31 19.27 -10.99
C ASP A 501 23.43 18.74 -9.83
N ILE A 502 22.41 17.95 -10.15
CA ILE A 502 21.49 17.31 -9.19
C ILE A 502 22.22 16.16 -8.48
N VAL A 503 22.91 15.31 -9.24
CA VAL A 503 23.71 14.19 -8.74
C VAL A 503 24.88 14.67 -7.87
N ALA A 504 25.52 15.80 -8.19
CA ALA A 504 26.58 16.40 -7.38
C ALA A 504 26.12 16.91 -6.00
N ARG A 505 24.81 17.12 -5.80
CA ARG A 505 24.24 17.66 -4.54
C ARG A 505 23.47 16.63 -3.71
N ILE A 506 23.16 15.45 -4.29
CA ILE A 506 22.64 14.26 -3.60
C ILE A 506 23.67 13.62 -2.64
N ILE A 507 24.94 14.05 -2.70
CA ILE A 507 26.08 13.50 -1.95
C ILE A 507 25.91 13.62 -0.42
N ALA A 508 25.10 14.56 0.09
CA ALA A 508 24.72 14.59 1.50
C ALA A 508 23.57 13.59 1.75
N GLY A 509 23.91 12.31 1.89
CA GLY A 509 22.95 11.27 2.26
C GLY A 509 22.25 11.57 3.60
N PRO A 510 21.01 11.08 3.80
CA PRO A 510 20.38 11.11 5.11
C PRO A 510 21.29 10.47 6.16
N GLU A 511 21.22 10.97 7.41
CA GLU A 511 21.99 10.44 8.56
C GLU A 511 21.85 8.91 8.72
N HIS A 512 20.75 8.38 8.21
CA HIS A 512 20.35 7.01 8.36
C HIS A 512 20.66 6.07 7.17
N THR A 513 21.52 6.47 6.23
CA THR A 513 22.07 5.60 5.17
C THR A 513 23.42 4.97 5.60
N PRO A 514 23.72 3.68 5.33
CA PRO A 514 25.05 3.10 5.51
C PRO A 514 26.13 3.91 4.78
N ARG A 515 27.24 4.22 5.47
CA ARG A 515 28.30 5.07 4.91
C ARG A 515 29.24 4.26 4.00
N PRO A 516 29.71 4.83 2.88
CA PRO A 516 30.78 4.24 2.08
C PRO A 516 32.07 4.05 2.89
N ARG A 517 32.89 3.05 2.53
CA ARG A 517 34.22 2.86 3.13
C ARG A 517 35.13 4.08 2.85
N GLN A 518 35.88 4.54 3.85
CA GLN A 518 36.96 5.54 3.63
C GLN A 518 37.94 5.03 2.56
N GLY A 519 38.12 5.79 1.48
CA GLY A 519 38.98 5.43 0.34
C GLY A 519 38.26 4.68 -0.79
N ALA A 520 36.95 4.45 -0.70
CA ALA A 520 36.16 4.04 -1.87
C ALA A 520 36.31 5.09 -2.98
N SER A 521 36.57 4.65 -4.21
CA SER A 521 36.62 5.54 -5.38
C SER A 521 35.28 6.28 -5.47
N THR A 522 35.28 7.60 -5.29
CA THR A 522 34.15 8.44 -5.67
C THR A 522 34.02 8.37 -7.19
N ILE A 523 33.28 7.38 -7.70
CA ILE A 523 32.95 7.27 -9.13
C ILE A 523 31.84 8.29 -9.45
N HIS A 524 32.11 9.57 -9.16
CA HIS A 524 31.28 10.66 -9.65
C HIS A 524 31.66 11.08 -11.08
N GLU A 525 32.51 10.34 -11.78
CA GLU A 525 33.06 10.77 -13.07
C GLU A 525 32.70 9.91 -14.29
N ARG A 526 31.75 8.96 -14.20
CA ARG A 526 31.33 8.20 -15.39
C ARG A 526 29.83 7.93 -15.46
N VAL A 527 29.09 8.96 -15.85
CA VAL A 527 27.67 8.87 -16.20
C VAL A 527 27.53 9.20 -17.70
N VAL A 528 27.16 8.18 -18.48
CA VAL A 528 26.80 8.23 -19.92
C VAL A 528 27.88 8.82 -20.85
N GLY A 529 28.85 7.99 -21.25
CA GLY A 529 29.54 8.12 -22.54
C GLY A 529 30.53 9.28 -22.79
N TYR A 530 30.70 10.24 -21.88
CA TYR A 530 31.65 11.35 -22.09
C TYR A 530 32.57 11.56 -20.88
N THR A 531 33.83 11.85 -21.14
CA THR A 531 34.83 12.25 -20.15
C THR A 531 35.00 13.77 -20.15
N ARG A 532 35.56 14.34 -19.07
CA ARG A 532 35.83 15.78 -18.93
C ARG A 532 36.80 16.31 -20.01
N GLU A 533 37.61 15.42 -20.59
CA GLU A 533 38.56 15.71 -21.67
C GLU A 533 37.84 15.93 -23.02
N ASP A 534 36.61 15.42 -23.19
CA ASP A 534 35.81 15.57 -24.41
C ASP A 534 35.10 16.94 -24.53
N ILE A 535 35.10 17.74 -23.46
CA ILE A 535 34.32 19.00 -23.37
C ILE A 535 35.20 20.24 -23.54
N VAL A 536 36.53 20.12 -23.52
CA VAL A 536 37.43 21.27 -23.67
C VAL A 536 38.62 20.95 -24.57
N SER A 537 38.44 21.10 -25.89
CA SER A 537 39.50 21.57 -26.77
C SER A 537 38.97 22.72 -27.64
N PRO A 538 39.64 23.89 -27.65
CA PRO A 538 39.27 25.00 -28.52
C PRO A 538 39.84 24.80 -29.92
N LEU A 539 39.05 25.12 -30.94
CA LEU A 539 39.46 25.53 -32.30
C LEU A 539 40.73 24.87 -32.89
N ALA A 540 40.52 23.89 -33.77
CA ALA A 540 41.11 23.83 -35.11
C ALA A 540 40.29 22.89 -35.99
#